data_AF-A0A1G2SEJ5-F1
#
_entry.id   AF-A0A1G2SEJ5-F1
#
_cell.length_a   1.000
_cell.length_b   1.000
_cell.length_c   1.000
_cell.angle_alpha   90.00
_cell.angle_beta   90.00
_cell.angle_gamma   90.00
#
_symmetry.space_group_name_H-M   'P 1'
#
loop_
_entity.id
_entity.type
_entity.pdbx_description
1 polymer ?
#
loop_
_entity_poly.entity_id
_entity_poly.type
_entity_poly.pdbx_seq_one_letter_code
_entity_poly.pdbx_strand_id
1 'polypeptide(L)'
;MSNLQEVMNLIAARFVFNQTSYPKLNQSISEEEKLLFVINHSILHMAKSQGRLATVVEACDHGKKLNDCTLHKLTGEMFIHTLRLAEEAGMTAQELLDLVPVLLKSKGGREGENGWFQKLLPPKQPLE
;
A
#
# COMPACT_ATOMS: atom_id res chain seq x y z
N MET A 1 3.60 15.77 16.95
CA MET A 1 3.78 15.25 15.59
C MET A 1 3.36 13.79 15.63
N SER A 2 2.49 13.35 14.72
CA SER A 2 2.10 11.93 14.67
C SER A 2 3.22 11.08 14.10
N ASN A 3 3.46 9.90 14.68
CA ASN A 3 4.41 8.93 14.11
C ASN A 3 3.75 8.09 13.00
N LEU A 4 4.54 7.35 12.22
CA LEU A 4 4.01 6.57 11.09
C LEU A 4 3.00 5.50 11.53
N GLN A 5 3.20 4.88 12.69
CA GLN A 5 2.26 3.88 13.21
C GLN A 5 0.90 4.49 13.55
N GLU A 6 0.88 5.68 14.15
CA GLU A 6 -0.36 6.42 14.41
C GLU A 6 -1.11 6.75 13.11
N VAL A 7 -0.38 7.11 12.05
CA VAL A 7 -0.96 7.36 10.72
C VAL A 7 -1.56 6.08 10.13
N MET A 8 -0.84 4.95 10.21
CA MET A 8 -1.36 3.65 9.77
C MET A 8 -2.62 3.25 10.53
N ASN A 9 -2.63 3.42 11.86
CA ASN A 9 -3.79 3.11 12.69
C ASN A 9 -5.00 4.00 12.33
N LEU A 10 -4.77 5.29 12.08
CA LEU A 10 -5.82 6.23 11.65
C LEU A 10 -6.43 5.82 10.30
N ILE A 11 -5.58 5.40 9.36
CA ILE A 11 -6.02 4.88 8.05
C ILE A 11 -6.85 3.60 8.26
N ALA A 12 -6.35 2.64 9.03
CA ALA A 12 -7.03 1.37 9.28
C ALA A 12 -8.42 1.56 9.91
N ALA A 13 -8.54 2.47 10.87
CA ALA A 13 -9.83 2.81 11.49
C ALA A 13 -10.83 3.42 10.49
N ARG A 14 -10.36 4.10 9.44
CA ARG A 14 -11.21 4.75 8.43
C ARG A 14 -11.68 3.78 7.34
N PHE A 15 -10.87 2.78 7.00
CA PHE A 15 -11.10 1.83 5.91
C PHE A 15 -11.37 0.42 6.47
N VAL A 16 -12.58 0.24 7.01
CA VAL A 16 -12.99 -1.03 7.60
C VAL A 16 -13.50 -1.98 6.53
N PHE A 17 -12.88 -3.15 6.42
CA PHE A 17 -13.36 -4.25 5.58
C PHE A 17 -14.30 -5.13 6.39
N ASN A 18 -15.59 -4.80 6.36
CA ASN A 18 -16.64 -5.58 7.01
C ASN A 18 -17.76 -5.94 6.03
N GLN A 19 -18.67 -6.80 6.48
CA GLN A 19 -19.80 -7.28 5.70
C GLN A 19 -20.79 -6.16 5.33
N THR A 20 -20.86 -5.10 6.13
CA THR A 20 -21.71 -3.93 5.84
C THR A 20 -21.22 -3.17 4.63
N SER A 21 -19.90 -2.94 4.53
CA SER A 21 -19.29 -2.25 3.40
C SER A 21 -19.06 -3.17 2.20
N TYR A 22 -18.85 -4.47 2.44
CA TYR A 22 -18.54 -5.46 1.42
C TYR A 22 -19.37 -6.73 1.63
N PRO A 23 -20.60 -6.80 1.07
CA PRO A 23 -21.49 -7.95 1.26
C PRO A 23 -20.88 -9.30 0.83
N LYS A 24 -19.91 -9.31 -0.09
CA LYS A 24 -19.18 -10.52 -0.50
C LYS A 24 -18.40 -11.16 0.66
N LEU A 25 -18.03 -10.39 1.69
CA LEU A 25 -17.38 -10.90 2.90
C LEU A 25 -18.34 -11.62 3.85
N ASN A 26 -19.65 -11.60 3.56
CA ASN A 26 -20.68 -12.32 4.31
C ASN A 26 -20.86 -13.77 3.84
N GLN A 27 -20.18 -14.15 2.76
CA GLN A 27 -20.15 -15.53 2.30
C GLN A 27 -19.18 -16.32 3.19
N SER A 28 -19.36 -17.64 3.26
CA SER A 28 -18.43 -18.56 3.93
C SER A 28 -17.10 -18.66 3.17
N ILE A 29 -16.38 -17.53 3.09
CA ILE A 29 -15.06 -17.42 2.50
C ILE A 29 -14.00 -17.61 3.59
N SER A 30 -12.92 -18.28 3.23
CA SER A 30 -11.76 -18.50 4.09
C SER A 30 -11.05 -17.18 4.45
N GLU A 31 -10.23 -17.18 5.50
CA GLU A 31 -9.40 -16.02 5.87
C GLU A 31 -8.40 -15.67 4.77
N GLU A 32 -7.89 -16.65 4.03
CA GLU A 32 -7.02 -16.43 2.88
C GLU A 32 -7.74 -15.69 1.75
N GLU A 33 -8.97 -16.09 1.42
CA GLU A 33 -9.79 -15.40 0.42
C GLU A 33 -10.16 -13.99 0.86
N LYS A 34 -10.42 -13.76 2.15
CA LYS A 34 -10.62 -12.42 2.72
C LYS A 34 -9.39 -11.56 2.55
N LEU A 35 -8.22 -12.07 2.92
CA LEU A 35 -6.96 -11.36 2.76
C LEU A 35 -6.67 -11.03 1.29
N LEU A 36 -6.87 -11.99 0.39
CA LEU A 36 -6.70 -11.78 -1.05
C LEU A 36 -7.66 -10.70 -1.58
N PHE A 37 -8.92 -10.71 -1.14
CA PHE A 37 -9.90 -9.68 -1.50
C PHE A 37 -9.43 -8.29 -1.05
N VAL A 38 -8.98 -8.18 0.20
CA VAL A 38 -8.52 -6.94 0.81
C VAL A 38 -7.30 -6.37 0.07
N ILE A 39 -6.28 -7.21 -0.15
CA ILE A 39 -5.07 -6.85 -0.92
C ILE A 39 -5.43 -6.39 -2.34
N ASN A 40 -6.28 -7.16 -3.03
CA ASN A 40 -6.71 -6.81 -4.38
C ASN A 40 -7.46 -5.48 -4.40
N HIS A 41 -8.31 -5.21 -3.41
CA HIS A 41 -9.03 -3.95 -3.30
C HIS A 41 -8.08 -2.76 -3.13
N SER A 42 -7.07 -2.89 -2.26
CA SER A 42 -6.05 -1.86 -2.07
C SER A 42 -5.23 -1.60 -3.34
N ILE A 43 -4.83 -2.66 -4.05
CA ILE A 43 -4.12 -2.54 -5.34
C ILE A 43 -4.99 -1.81 -6.38
N LEU A 44 -6.28 -2.10 -6.46
CA LEU A 44 -7.19 -1.41 -7.40
C LEU A 44 -7.28 0.09 -7.11
N HIS A 45 -7.29 0.50 -5.84
CA HIS A 45 -7.25 1.92 -5.48
C HIS A 45 -5.90 2.57 -5.81
N MET A 46 -4.78 1.86 -5.62
CA MET A 46 -3.47 2.34 -6.08
C MET A 46 -3.47 2.54 -7.60
N ALA A 47 -3.94 1.57 -8.38
CA ALA A 47 -4.03 1.68 -9.84
C ALA A 47 -4.90 2.88 -10.27
N LYS A 48 -6.03 3.12 -9.59
CA LYS A 48 -6.89 4.28 -9.84
C LYS A 48 -6.14 5.60 -9.58
N SER A 49 -5.43 5.71 -8.46
CA SER A 49 -4.64 6.90 -8.13
C SER A 49 -3.48 7.11 -9.11
N GLN A 50 -2.84 6.04 -9.56
CA GLN A 50 -1.79 6.08 -10.57
C GLN A 50 -2.33 6.57 -11.93
N GLY A 51 -3.49 6.07 -12.37
CA GLY A 51 -4.13 6.53 -13.61
C GLY A 51 -4.46 8.02 -13.55
N ARG A 52 -4.95 8.52 -12.41
CA ARG A 52 -5.21 9.95 -12.21
C ARG A 52 -3.92 10.79 -12.23
N LEU A 53 -2.82 10.28 -11.67
CA LEU A 53 -1.50 10.93 -11.77
C LEU A 53 -1.04 10.99 -13.23
N ALA A 54 -1.21 9.90 -13.98
CA ALA A 54 -0.87 9.85 -15.40
C ALA A 54 -1.64 10.91 -16.20
N THR A 55 -2.94 11.11 -15.93
CA THR A 55 -3.74 12.18 -16.55
C THR A 55 -3.20 13.58 -16.25
N VAL A 56 -2.66 13.82 -15.04
CA VAL A 56 -2.02 15.12 -14.71
C VAL A 56 -0.76 15.34 -15.54
N VAL A 57 0.05 14.29 -15.72
CA VAL A 57 1.28 14.36 -16.53
C VAL A 57 0.96 14.54 -18.01
N GLU A 58 0.04 13.73 -18.56
CA GLU A 58 -0.44 13.84 -19.95
C GLU A 58 -0.96 15.26 -20.26
N ALA A 59 -1.71 15.85 -19.34
CA ALA A 59 -2.16 17.23 -19.47
C ALA A 59 -0.99 18.22 -19.63
N CYS A 60 0.10 18.04 -18.89
CA CYS A 60 1.30 18.86 -18.98
C CYS A 60 2.04 18.64 -20.31
N ASP A 61 2.12 17.40 -20.78
CA ASP A 61 2.71 17.06 -22.08
C ASP A 61 1.96 17.72 -23.25
N HIS A 62 0.67 17.99 -23.08
CA HIS A 62 -0.16 18.78 -24.01
C HIS A 62 -0.15 20.29 -23.74
N GLY A 63 0.82 20.81 -22.99
CA GLY A 63 1.05 22.24 -22.78
C GLY A 63 0.19 22.90 -21.71
N LYS A 64 -0.57 22.14 -20.91
CA LYS A 64 -1.28 22.69 -19.74
C LYS A 64 -0.28 22.92 -18.59
N LYS A 65 -0.60 23.84 -17.69
CA LYS A 65 0.18 24.05 -16.46
C LYS A 65 -0.01 22.90 -15.49
N LEU A 66 1.04 22.52 -14.78
CA LEU A 66 0.97 21.56 -13.68
C LEU A 66 0.02 22.06 -12.59
N ASN A 67 -0.89 21.18 -12.16
CA ASN A 67 -1.80 21.46 -11.06
C ASN A 67 -1.25 20.86 -9.77
N ASP A 68 -0.42 21.62 -9.06
CA ASP A 68 0.28 21.17 -7.85
C ASP A 68 -0.67 20.68 -6.75
N CYS A 69 -1.83 21.32 -6.60
CA CYS A 69 -2.84 20.90 -5.63
C CYS A 69 -3.36 19.50 -5.94
N THR A 70 -3.61 19.21 -7.22
CA THR A 70 -4.06 17.88 -7.66
C THR A 70 -2.94 16.86 -7.50
N LEU A 71 -1.71 17.20 -7.85
CA LEU A 71 -0.55 16.34 -7.68
C LEU A 71 -0.35 15.95 -6.21
N HIS A 72 -0.28 16.93 -5.29
CA HIS A 72 -0.13 16.68 -3.86
C HIS A 72 -1.26 15.82 -3.29
N LYS A 73 -2.50 16.09 -3.68
CA LYS A 73 -3.65 15.29 -3.26
C LYS A 73 -3.51 13.83 -3.71
N LEU A 74 -3.19 13.60 -4.98
CA LEU A 74 -3.06 12.25 -5.54
C LEU A 74 -1.86 11.49 -4.95
N THR A 75 -0.74 12.17 -4.70
CA THR A 75 0.40 11.59 -3.99
C THR A 75 0.02 11.18 -2.57
N GLY A 76 -0.73 12.02 -1.85
CA GLY A 76 -1.26 11.68 -0.53
C GLY A 76 -2.22 10.48 -0.55
N GLU A 77 -3.13 10.43 -1.53
CA GLU A 77 -4.03 9.27 -1.73
C GLU A 77 -3.23 7.99 -2.01
N MET A 78 -2.21 8.04 -2.88
CA MET A 78 -1.34 6.90 -3.14
C MET A 78 -0.59 6.42 -1.88
N PHE A 79 -0.09 7.38 -1.08
CA PHE A 79 0.60 7.06 0.17
C PHE A 79 -0.34 6.38 1.17
N ILE A 80 -1.58 6.86 1.30
CA ILE A 80 -2.62 6.23 2.13
C ILE A 80 -2.86 4.78 1.69
N HIS A 81 -3.04 4.53 0.39
CA HIS A 81 -3.27 3.17 -0.11
C HIS A 81 -2.06 2.26 0.08
N THR A 82 -0.85 2.80 -0.03
CA THR A 82 0.40 2.05 0.22
C THR A 82 0.50 1.62 1.68
N LEU A 83 0.23 2.55 2.62
CA LEU A 83 0.24 2.24 4.05
C LEU A 83 -0.85 1.26 4.44
N ARG A 84 -2.03 1.38 3.82
CA ARG A 84 -3.12 0.43 4.05
C ARG A 84 -2.76 -0.98 3.57
N LEU A 85 -2.21 -1.10 2.36
CA LEU A 85 -1.75 -2.38 1.83
C LEU A 85 -0.67 -3.03 2.72
N ALA A 86 0.26 -2.24 3.23
CA ALA A 86 1.31 -2.73 4.11
C ALA A 86 0.74 -3.30 5.42
N GLU A 87 -0.21 -2.60 6.03
CA GLU A 87 -0.90 -3.09 7.24
C GLU A 87 -1.70 -4.37 6.96
N GLU A 88 -2.40 -4.44 5.82
CA GLU A 88 -3.13 -5.63 5.39
C GLU A 88 -2.20 -6.83 5.14
N ALA A 89 -0.96 -6.56 4.68
CA ALA A 89 0.09 -7.56 4.56
C ALA A 89 0.73 -7.96 5.91
N GLY A 90 0.26 -7.39 7.02
CA GLY A 90 0.74 -7.62 8.37
C GLY A 90 2.08 -6.94 8.66
N MET A 91 2.41 -5.84 7.96
CA MET A 91 3.62 -5.07 8.22
C MET A 91 3.35 -3.98 9.25
N THR A 92 4.29 -3.82 10.17
CA THR A 92 4.36 -2.69 11.10
C THR A 92 4.99 -1.47 10.45
N ALA A 93 4.80 -0.30 11.05
CA ALA A 93 5.47 0.92 10.60
C ALA A 93 7.01 0.81 10.64
N GLN A 94 7.56 0.11 11.64
CA GLN A 94 9.00 -0.08 11.76
C GLN A 94 9.55 -0.97 10.64
N GLU A 95 8.87 -2.07 10.32
CA GLU A 95 9.28 -2.95 9.20
C GLU A 95 9.27 -2.21 7.86
N LEU A 96 8.28 -1.33 7.62
CA LEU A 96 8.27 -0.45 6.46
C LEU A 96 9.47 0.48 6.41
N LEU A 97 9.80 1.12 7.54
CA LEU A 97 10.95 2.04 7.64
C LEU A 97 12.28 1.31 7.44
N ASP A 98 12.42 0.12 8.01
CA ASP A 98 13.62 -0.71 7.87
C ASP A 98 13.81 -1.24 6.45
N LEU A 99 12.71 -1.45 5.71
CA LEU A 99 12.73 -1.89 4.33
C LEU A 99 13.25 -0.80 3.36
N VAL A 100 13.01 0.48 3.64
CA VAL A 100 13.40 1.57 2.73
C VAL A 100 14.91 1.62 2.45
N PRO A 101 15.82 1.63 3.45
CA PRO A 101 17.26 1.59 3.19
C PRO A 101 17.70 0.34 2.43
N VAL A 102 17.07 -0.80 2.67
CA VAL A 102 17.36 -2.06 1.95
C VAL A 102 17.02 -1.91 0.48
N LEU A 103 15.81 -1.44 0.17
CA LEU A 103 15.34 -1.23 -1.21
C LEU A 103 16.16 -0.16 -1.95
N LEU A 104 16.65 0.86 -1.24
CA LEU A 104 17.51 1.89 -1.84
C LEU A 104 18.91 1.34 -2.17
N LYS A 105 19.46 0.47 -1.32
CA LYS A 105 20.77 -0.17 -1.54
C LYS A 105 20.73 -1.25 -2.61
N SER A 106 19.63 -2.00 -2.72
CA SER A 106 19.49 -3.10 -3.69
C SER A 106 19.38 -2.62 -5.13
N LYS A 107 18.87 -1.40 -5.38
CA LYS A 107 18.76 -0.83 -6.73
C LYS A 107 20.10 -0.49 -7.40
N GLY A 108 21.24 -0.69 -6.72
CA GLY A 108 22.58 -0.57 -7.30
C GLY A 108 23.15 -1.86 -7.92
N GLY A 109 22.52 -3.03 -7.72
CA GLY A 109 23.04 -4.32 -8.17
C GLY A 109 21.99 -5.13 -8.93
N ARG A 110 22.23 -5.36 -10.23
CA ARG A 110 21.68 -6.55 -10.88
C ARG A 110 22.33 -7.73 -10.18
N GLU A 111 21.59 -8.50 -9.39
CA GLU A 111 21.82 -9.94 -9.14
C GLU A 111 20.95 -10.44 -7.97
N GLY A 112 20.21 -11.52 -8.23
CA GLY A 112 19.78 -12.47 -7.21
C GLY A 112 18.48 -12.15 -6.47
N GLU A 113 17.36 -12.25 -7.19
CA GLU A 113 16.09 -12.60 -6.56
C GLU A 113 16.29 -13.84 -5.65
N ASN A 114 15.63 -13.86 -4.49
CA ASN A 114 15.39 -14.99 -3.58
C ASN A 114 16.12 -15.02 -2.22
N GLY A 115 17.16 -14.22 -1.96
CA GLY A 115 17.93 -14.36 -0.70
C GLY A 115 17.60 -13.38 0.43
N TRP A 116 17.31 -12.11 0.09
CA TRP A 116 17.30 -11.04 1.11
C TRP A 116 15.95 -10.92 1.84
N PHE A 117 14.85 -11.24 1.16
CA PHE A 117 13.50 -11.15 1.74
C PHE A 117 13.32 -12.07 2.96
N GLN A 118 13.92 -13.27 2.93
CA GLN A 118 13.86 -14.23 4.04
C GLN A 118 14.71 -13.83 5.26
N LYS A 119 15.67 -12.92 5.11
CA LYS A 119 16.54 -12.48 6.22
C LYS A 119 16.00 -11.28 6.99
N LEU A 120 15.06 -10.54 6.40
CA LEU A 120 14.62 -9.24 6.91
C LEU A 120 13.25 -9.27 7.57
N LEU A 121 12.43 -10.28 7.28
CA LEU A 121 11.20 -10.50 8.01
C LEU A 121 11.44 -11.61 9.03
N PRO A 122 11.17 -11.39 10.33
CA PRO A 122 11.16 -12.50 11.26
C PRO A 122 10.20 -13.58 10.74
N PRO A 123 10.48 -14.88 10.98
CA PRO A 123 9.56 -15.93 10.56
C PRO A 123 8.18 -15.61 11.14
N LYS A 124 7.20 -15.37 10.26
CA LYS A 124 5.81 -15.15 10.70
C LYS A 124 5.40 -16.38 11.48
N GLN A 125 5.01 -16.21 12.74
CA GLN A 125 4.39 -17.30 13.47
C GLN A 125 3.14 -17.73 12.71
N PRO A 126 2.88 -19.04 12.57
CA PRO A 126 1.67 -19.51 11.93
C PRO A 126 0.46 -18.86 12.63
N LEU A 127 -0.49 -18.35 11.84
CA LEU A 127 -1.77 -17.89 12.36
C LEU A 127 -2.46 -19.13 12.98
N GLU A 128 -2.63 -19.12 14.29
CA GLU A 128 -3.39 -20.13 15.04
C GLU A 128 -4.90 -20.03 14.77
#